data_AF-A0A7X7GAG0-F1
#
_entry.id   AF-A0A7X7GAG0-F1
#
_cell.length_a   1.000
_cell.length_b   1.000
_cell.length_c   1.000
_cell.angle_alpha   90.00
_cell.angle_beta   90.00
_cell.angle_gamma   90.00
#
_symmetry.space_group_name_H-M   'P 1'
#
loop_
_entity.id
_entity.type
_entity.pdbx_description
1 polymer ?
#
loop_
_entity_poly.entity_id
_entity_poly.type
_entity_poly.pdbx_seq_one_letter_code
_entity_poly.pdbx_strand_id
1 'polypeptide(L)'
;MMKGGEGLSAEQEQAQGRVREFVADLMDLSAFEPATFSWKPWDCTALAVFSTSAEKGGIPQPDVEPNRLAWPLAGLDKLGELVAPEGYRRFVVSGADFETLKPLLAQATQITRWDSGGHEHLLFFRPLLPDEADQTRVTYSADTRFRLRSF
;
A
#
# COMPACT_ATOMS: atom_id res chain seq x y z
N MET A 1 -36.99 31.67 14.18
CA MET A 1 -35.73 32.36 14.51
C MET A 1 -34.96 31.45 15.46
N MET A 2 -34.03 30.63 14.95
CA MET A 2 -33.26 29.71 15.79
C MET A 2 -32.13 30.49 16.50
N LYS A 3 -32.15 30.49 17.84
CA LYS A 3 -31.10 31.09 18.69
C LYS A 3 -29.78 30.35 18.42
N GLY A 4 -28.71 31.12 18.25
CA GLY A 4 -27.35 30.63 18.06
C GLY A 4 -26.92 29.69 19.18
N GLY A 5 -26.30 28.56 18.79
CA GLY A 5 -25.78 27.56 19.71
C GLY A 5 -24.75 28.16 20.66
N GLU A 6 -24.87 27.81 21.93
CA GLU A 6 -23.93 28.18 22.98
C GLU A 6 -22.50 27.78 22.58
N GLY A 7 -21.56 28.70 22.81
CA GLY A 7 -20.14 28.46 22.61
C GLY A 7 -19.62 27.29 23.47
N LEU A 8 -18.40 26.87 23.18
CA LEU A 8 -17.73 25.83 23.94
C LEU A 8 -17.64 26.21 25.42
N SER A 9 -17.78 25.23 26.31
CA SER A 9 -17.45 25.45 27.73
C SER A 9 -15.94 25.68 27.88
N ALA A 10 -15.52 26.33 28.97
CA ALA A 10 -14.10 26.53 29.25
C ALA A 10 -13.30 25.21 29.30
N GLU A 11 -13.91 24.13 29.78
CA GLU A 11 -13.30 22.80 29.78
C GLU A 11 -13.12 22.25 28.36
N GLN A 12 -14.11 22.46 27.48
CA GLN A 12 -14.03 22.06 26.08
C GLN A 12 -12.99 22.88 25.30
N GLU A 13 -12.90 24.19 25.56
CA GLU A 13 -11.85 25.04 24.99
C GLU A 13 -10.46 24.55 25.40
N GLN A 14 -10.29 24.22 26.68
CA GLN A 14 -9.02 23.70 27.19
C GLN A 14 -8.69 22.32 26.61
N ALA A 15 -9.67 21.43 26.46
CA ALA A 15 -9.50 20.14 25.83
C ALA A 15 -9.12 20.26 24.35
N GLN A 16 -9.75 21.19 23.61
CA GLN A 16 -9.38 21.48 22.23
C GLN A 16 -7.96 22.04 22.13
N GLY A 17 -7.54 22.89 23.08
CA GLY A 17 -6.17 23.39 23.17
C GLY A 17 -5.15 22.27 23.25
N ARG A 18 -5.34 21.33 24.19
CA ARG A 18 -4.44 20.18 24.36
C ARG A 18 -4.37 19.26 23.14
N VAL A 19 -5.49 19.04 22.45
CA VAL A 19 -5.50 18.24 21.21
C VAL A 19 -4.73 18.94 20.10
N ARG A 20 -4.88 20.26 19.95
CA ARG A 20 -4.15 21.02 18.93
C ARG A 20 -2.66 21.03 19.20
N GLU A 21 -2.23 21.19 20.45
CA GLU A 21 -0.83 21.09 20.84
C GLU A 21 -0.27 19.70 20.51
N PHE A 22 -0.96 18.63 20.90
CA PHE A 22 -0.52 17.28 20.57
C PHE A 22 -0.43 17.02 19.06
N VAL A 23 -1.38 17.53 18.27
CA VAL A 23 -1.30 17.44 16.80
C VAL A 23 -0.12 18.23 16.26
N ALA A 24 0.20 19.40 16.84
CA ALA A 24 1.37 20.17 16.46
C ALA A 24 2.67 19.40 16.77
N ASP A 25 2.75 18.76 17.94
CA ASP A 25 3.88 17.91 18.31
C ASP A 25 4.03 16.75 17.32
N LEU A 26 2.94 16.05 16.97
CA LEU A 26 2.96 14.97 15.97
C LEU A 26 3.47 15.40 14.59
N MET A 27 3.29 16.66 14.23
CA MET A 27 3.78 17.23 12.97
C MET A 27 5.24 17.69 13.06
N ASP A 28 5.77 17.84 14.26
CA ASP A 28 7.16 18.20 14.53
C ASP A 28 7.91 17.00 15.11
N LEU A 29 8.57 16.23 14.23
CA LEU A 29 9.38 15.09 14.66
C LEU A 29 10.48 15.47 15.66
N SER A 30 10.91 16.73 15.69
CA SER A 30 11.91 17.21 16.67
C SER A 30 11.36 17.31 18.10
N ALA A 31 10.02 17.29 18.26
CA ALA A 31 9.37 17.21 19.57
C ALA A 31 9.60 15.86 20.26
N PHE A 32 9.90 14.79 19.52
CA PHE A 32 10.09 13.43 20.06
C PHE A 32 11.54 12.94 20.01
N GLU A 33 12.32 13.45 19.06
CA GLU A 33 13.71 13.02 18.83
C GLU A 33 14.60 14.28 18.69
N PRO A 34 15.61 14.48 19.55
CA PRO A 34 16.52 15.62 19.46
C PRO A 34 17.51 15.51 18.28
N ALA A 35 17.31 14.55 17.38
CA ALA A 35 18.23 14.22 16.31
C ALA A 35 18.08 15.15 15.10
N THR A 36 19.21 15.49 14.48
CA THR A 36 19.21 16.15 13.18
C THR A 36 18.77 15.15 12.11
N PHE A 37 17.63 15.37 11.48
CA PHE A 37 17.14 14.52 10.41
C PHE A 37 17.94 14.74 9.12
N SER A 38 18.46 13.65 8.56
CA SER A 38 19.01 13.64 7.21
C SER A 38 18.00 13.00 6.27
N TRP A 39 17.34 13.82 5.45
CA TRP A 39 16.54 13.32 4.35
C TRP A 39 17.47 12.70 3.31
N LYS A 40 17.17 11.47 2.91
CA LYS A 40 17.84 10.79 1.80
C LYS A 40 16.78 10.33 0.81
N PRO A 41 17.00 10.48 -0.50
CA PRO A 41 16.15 9.83 -1.49
C PRO A 41 16.09 8.34 -1.19
N TRP A 42 14.89 7.80 -1.19
CA TRP A 42 14.68 6.38 -1.09
C TRP A 42 14.43 5.82 -2.48
N ASP A 43 15.33 4.93 -2.91
CA ASP A 43 15.18 4.19 -4.15
C ASP A 43 14.33 2.94 -3.89
N CYS A 44 13.11 2.95 -4.41
CA CYS A 44 12.24 1.78 -4.38
C CYS A 44 12.84 0.64 -5.22
N THR A 45 13.00 -0.54 -4.61
CA THR A 45 13.57 -1.74 -5.25
C THR A 45 12.59 -2.94 -5.29
N ALA A 46 11.45 -2.82 -4.62
CA ALA A 46 10.43 -3.85 -4.56
C ALA A 46 9.01 -3.27 -4.41
N LEU A 47 8.04 -3.97 -4.97
CA LEU A 47 6.61 -3.64 -4.87
C LEU A 47 5.84 -4.85 -4.34
N ALA A 48 4.92 -4.63 -3.41
CA ALA A 48 3.78 -5.51 -3.25
C ALA A 48 2.75 -5.15 -4.32
N VAL A 49 2.33 -6.15 -5.09
CA VAL A 49 1.34 -6.02 -6.15
C VAL A 49 0.10 -6.78 -5.72
N PHE A 50 -1.03 -6.10 -5.80
CA PHE A 50 -2.34 -6.69 -5.59
C PHE A 50 -3.05 -6.76 -6.92
N SER A 51 -3.45 -7.97 -7.34
CA SER A 51 -4.20 -8.19 -8.57
C SER A 51 -5.63 -8.62 -8.27
N THR A 52 -6.56 -8.14 -9.10
CA THR A 52 -7.94 -8.65 -9.15
C THR A 52 -8.45 -8.64 -10.58
N SER A 53 -9.48 -9.43 -10.87
CA SER A 53 -10.10 -9.45 -12.20
C SER A 53 -10.73 -8.10 -12.52
N ALA A 54 -10.50 -7.58 -13.72
CA ALA A 54 -11.09 -6.33 -14.20
C ALA A 54 -12.62 -6.36 -14.31
N GLU A 55 -13.22 -7.56 -14.39
CA GLU A 55 -14.67 -7.78 -14.42
C GLU A 55 -15.30 -7.67 -13.03
N LYS A 56 -14.56 -8.09 -12.00
CA LYS A 56 -15.03 -8.16 -10.60
C LYS A 56 -14.63 -6.94 -9.77
N GLY A 57 -13.57 -6.25 -10.18
CA GLY A 57 -13.05 -5.05 -9.55
C GLY A 57 -13.03 -3.89 -10.52
N GLY A 58 -13.50 -2.72 -10.07
CA GLY A 58 -13.35 -1.48 -10.81
C GLY A 58 -14.05 -0.33 -10.12
N ILE A 59 -13.39 0.83 -10.12
CA ILE A 59 -14.06 2.11 -9.90
C ILE A 59 -14.63 2.50 -11.27
N PRO A 60 -15.96 2.52 -11.46
CA PRO A 60 -16.53 2.99 -12.71
C PRO A 60 -16.15 4.45 -12.91
N GLN A 61 -15.40 4.75 -13.97
CA GLN A 61 -15.21 6.12 -14.44
C GLN A 61 -15.87 6.22 -15.82
N PRO A 62 -17.07 6.80 -15.91
CA PRO A 62 -17.87 6.76 -17.13
C PRO A 62 -17.27 7.56 -18.29
N ASP A 63 -16.37 8.52 -18.00
CA ASP A 63 -15.92 9.51 -18.97
C ASP A 63 -14.44 9.39 -19.36
N VAL A 64 -13.73 8.35 -18.89
CA VAL A 64 -12.30 8.15 -19.18
C VAL A 64 -12.06 6.72 -19.64
N GLU A 65 -11.59 6.56 -20.88
CA GLU A 65 -11.18 5.26 -21.40
C GLU A 65 -9.89 4.80 -20.72
N PRO A 66 -9.87 3.59 -20.12
CA PRO A 66 -8.67 3.04 -19.50
C PRO A 66 -7.52 2.79 -20.48
N ASN A 67 -6.30 3.17 -20.10
CA ASN A 67 -5.09 2.67 -20.76
C ASN A 67 -4.98 1.14 -20.59
N ARG A 68 -4.42 0.44 -21.59
CA ARG A 68 -4.20 -1.01 -21.58
C ARG A 68 -2.72 -1.33 -21.75
N LEU A 69 -2.17 -2.11 -20.83
CA LEU A 69 -0.77 -2.53 -20.85
C LEU A 69 -0.66 -4.05 -20.75
N ALA A 70 0.32 -4.64 -21.43
CA ALA A 70 0.63 -6.05 -21.28
C ALA A 70 1.43 -6.29 -19.99
N TRP A 71 1.03 -7.29 -19.22
CA TRP A 71 1.77 -7.75 -18.05
C TRP A 71 2.97 -8.60 -18.49
N PRO A 72 4.23 -8.22 -18.13
CA PRO A 72 5.41 -8.86 -18.71
C PRO A 72 5.90 -10.09 -17.95
N LEU A 73 5.32 -10.39 -16.77
CA LEU A 73 5.77 -11.47 -15.89
C LEU A 73 4.83 -12.69 -15.98
N ALA A 74 5.00 -13.64 -15.07
CA ALA A 74 4.14 -14.81 -14.97
C ALA A 74 2.65 -14.44 -14.83
N GLY A 75 1.78 -15.34 -15.29
CA GLY A 75 0.34 -15.08 -15.40
C GLY A 75 -0.34 -14.73 -14.07
N LEU A 76 -1.04 -13.59 -14.06
CA LEU A 76 -1.67 -12.98 -12.88
C LEU A 76 -2.77 -13.83 -12.24
N ASP A 77 -3.41 -14.74 -12.99
CA ASP A 77 -4.44 -15.64 -12.48
C ASP A 77 -3.95 -16.61 -11.39
N LYS A 78 -2.67 -16.96 -11.45
CA LYS A 78 -2.04 -17.95 -10.56
C LYS A 78 -0.91 -17.37 -9.73
N LEU A 79 -0.44 -16.17 -10.04
CA LEU A 79 0.66 -15.52 -9.35
C LEU A 79 0.21 -15.01 -7.97
N GLY A 80 0.98 -15.35 -6.95
CA GLY A 80 0.74 -14.87 -5.58
C GLY A 80 -0.30 -15.65 -4.78
N GLU A 81 -0.44 -15.23 -3.52
CA GLU A 81 -1.38 -15.80 -2.57
C GLU A 81 -2.73 -15.09 -2.61
N LEU A 82 -3.81 -15.81 -2.30
CA LEU A 82 -5.13 -15.20 -2.13
C LEU A 82 -5.14 -14.37 -0.83
N VAL A 83 -5.62 -13.14 -0.92
CA VAL A 83 -5.74 -12.23 0.22
C VAL A 83 -7.15 -11.69 0.31
N ALA A 84 -7.54 -11.17 1.48
CA ALA A 84 -8.79 -10.44 1.62
C ALA A 84 -8.66 -9.03 0.98
N PRO A 85 -9.75 -8.49 0.40
CA PRO A 85 -11.07 -9.11 0.21
C PRO A 85 -11.06 -10.20 -0.87
N GLU A 86 -12.09 -11.05 -0.91
CA GLU A 86 -12.15 -12.19 -1.84
C GLU A 86 -11.90 -11.77 -3.30
N GLY A 87 -11.14 -12.59 -4.04
CA GLY A 87 -10.80 -12.32 -5.44
C GLY A 87 -9.56 -11.45 -5.63
N TYR A 88 -8.86 -11.09 -4.55
CA TYR A 88 -7.56 -10.44 -4.62
C TYR A 88 -6.43 -11.46 -4.46
N ARG A 89 -5.37 -11.25 -5.21
CA ARG A 89 -4.09 -11.93 -5.02
C ARG A 89 -3.00 -10.92 -4.69
N ARG A 90 -2.06 -11.32 -3.85
CA ARG A 90 -0.88 -10.52 -3.51
C ARG A 90 0.39 -11.27 -3.87
N PHE A 91 1.34 -10.56 -4.47
CA PHE A 91 2.71 -11.05 -4.68
C PHE A 91 3.70 -9.90 -4.57
N VAL A 92 4.98 -10.23 -4.48
CA VAL A 92 6.07 -9.24 -4.46
C VAL A 92 6.85 -9.32 -5.75
N VAL A 93 7.12 -8.15 -6.33
CA VAL A 93 8.00 -7.98 -7.50
C VAL A 93 9.26 -7.28 -7.03
N SER A 94 10.43 -7.85 -7.31
CA SER A 94 11.74 -7.32 -6.92
C SER A 94 12.83 -7.74 -7.91
N GLY A 95 14.02 -7.14 -7.83
CA GLY A 95 15.15 -7.53 -8.66
C GLY A 95 14.89 -7.37 -10.16
N ALA A 96 15.23 -8.39 -10.97
CA ALA A 96 15.08 -8.33 -12.43
C ALA A 96 13.63 -8.14 -12.88
N ASP A 97 12.67 -8.72 -12.16
CA ASP A 97 11.25 -8.55 -12.46
C ASP A 97 10.79 -7.10 -12.23
N PHE A 98 11.34 -6.44 -11.20
CA PHE A 98 11.06 -5.03 -10.93
C PHE A 98 11.67 -4.10 -11.99
N GLU A 99 12.90 -4.39 -12.43
CA GLU A 99 13.52 -3.64 -13.54
C GLU A 99 12.76 -3.81 -14.87
N THR A 100 12.18 -4.98 -15.11
CA THR A 100 11.31 -5.24 -16.27
C THR A 100 10.00 -4.43 -16.18
N LEU A 101 9.46 -4.27 -14.97
CA LEU A 101 8.18 -3.60 -14.75
C LEU A 101 8.29 -2.06 -14.73
N LYS A 102 9.42 -1.51 -14.26
CA LYS A 102 9.69 -0.07 -14.15
C LYS A 102 9.24 0.81 -15.34
N PRO A 103 9.59 0.52 -16.60
CA PRO A 103 9.18 1.36 -17.72
C PRO A 103 7.66 1.37 -17.94
N LEU A 104 6.94 0.32 -17.52
CA LEU A 104 5.48 0.23 -17.62
C LEU A 104 4.80 1.02 -16.50
N LEU A 105 5.39 1.05 -15.30
CA LEU A 105 4.86 1.82 -14.17
C LEU A 105 4.78 3.32 -14.46
N ALA A 106 5.73 3.85 -15.23
CA ALA A 106 5.71 5.26 -15.67
C ALA A 106 4.54 5.59 -16.61
N GLN A 107 3.94 4.58 -17.24
CA GLN A 107 2.81 4.72 -18.17
C GLN A 107 1.47 4.33 -17.54
N ALA A 108 1.52 3.60 -16.43
CA ALA A 108 0.35 3.09 -15.75
C ALA A 108 -0.34 4.18 -14.92
N THR A 109 -1.66 4.08 -14.84
CA THR A 109 -2.50 4.88 -13.96
C THR A 109 -3.35 3.94 -13.11
N GLN A 110 -4.09 4.48 -12.14
CA GLN A 110 -4.95 3.68 -11.28
C GLN A 110 -6.05 2.91 -12.05
N ILE A 111 -6.49 3.42 -13.21
CA ILE A 111 -7.54 2.78 -14.01
C ILE A 111 -6.98 1.84 -15.09
N THR A 112 -5.66 1.72 -15.24
CA THR A 112 -5.03 0.89 -16.28
C THR A 112 -5.48 -0.57 -16.19
N ARG A 113 -5.88 -1.14 -17.32
CA ARG A 113 -6.18 -2.57 -17.48
C ARG A 113 -4.92 -3.31 -17.90
N TRP A 114 -4.61 -4.38 -17.20
CA TRP A 114 -3.43 -5.19 -17.44
C TRP A 114 -3.82 -6.52 -18.08
N ASP A 115 -3.36 -6.76 -19.30
CA ASP A 115 -3.55 -8.06 -19.96
C ASP A 115 -2.50 -9.06 -19.48
N SER A 116 -2.96 -10.22 -19.03
CA SER A 116 -2.10 -11.35 -18.69
C SER A 116 -2.70 -12.63 -19.27
N GLY A 117 -2.19 -13.07 -20.41
CA GLY A 117 -2.66 -14.31 -21.03
C GLY A 117 -4.08 -14.22 -21.58
N GLY A 118 -4.50 -13.03 -22.04
CA GLY A 118 -5.83 -12.78 -22.60
C GLY A 118 -6.89 -12.41 -21.56
N HIS A 119 -6.51 -12.31 -20.28
CA HIS A 119 -7.41 -11.91 -19.19
C HIS A 119 -7.00 -10.52 -18.66
N GLU A 120 -8.00 -9.68 -18.43
CA GLU A 120 -7.78 -8.33 -17.91
C GLU A 120 -7.81 -8.27 -16.39
N HIS A 121 -6.82 -7.58 -15.83
CA HIS A 121 -6.67 -7.36 -14.41
C HIS A 121 -6.60 -5.88 -14.05
N LEU A 122 -6.99 -5.56 -12.82
CA LEU A 122 -6.59 -4.34 -12.14
C LEU A 122 -5.45 -4.65 -11.20
N LEU A 123 -4.43 -3.78 -11.21
CA LEU A 123 -3.26 -3.89 -10.36
C LEU A 123 -3.14 -2.68 -9.44
N PHE A 124 -2.85 -2.95 -8.18
CA PHE A 124 -2.51 -1.93 -7.18
C PHE A 124 -1.07 -2.16 -6.72
N PHE A 125 -0.26 -1.11 -6.81
CA PHE A 125 1.17 -1.16 -6.51
C PHE A 125 1.44 -0.46 -5.18
N ARG A 126 2.06 -1.16 -4.25
CA ARG A 126 2.54 -0.61 -2.98
C ARG A 126 4.07 -0.72 -2.93
N PRO A 127 4.81 0.40 -3.01
CA PRO A 127 6.24 0.42 -2.74
C PRO A 127 6.55 -0.19 -1.36
N LEU A 128 7.53 -1.08 -1.29
CA LEU A 128 7.95 -1.74 -0.04
C LEU A 128 9.23 -1.13 0.49
N LEU A 129 9.25 -0.80 1.77
CA LEU A 129 10.48 -0.39 2.44
C LEU A 129 11.50 -1.54 2.45
N PRO A 130 12.82 -1.26 2.56
CA PRO A 130 13.85 -2.30 2.49
C PRO A 130 13.65 -3.45 3.49
N ASP A 131 13.23 -3.12 4.71
CA ASP A 131 12.96 -4.07 5.79
C ASP A 131 11.66 -4.88 5.58
N GLU A 132 10.67 -4.32 4.87
CA GLU A 132 9.45 -5.05 4.49
C GLU A 132 9.72 -6.06 3.37
N ALA A 133 10.56 -5.70 2.40
CA ALA A 133 10.91 -6.56 1.28
C ALA A 133 11.61 -7.86 1.76
N ASP A 134 12.43 -7.76 2.80
CA ASP A 134 13.13 -8.90 3.39
C ASP A 134 12.21 -9.81 4.21
N GLN A 135 11.25 -9.24 4.96
CA GLN A 135 10.27 -10.03 5.73
C GLN A 135 9.34 -10.86 4.84
N THR A 136 9.05 -10.37 3.62
CA THR A 136 8.17 -11.08 2.68
C THR A 136 8.88 -12.22 1.93
N ARG A 137 10.21 -12.32 2.02
CA ARG A 137 11.00 -13.46 1.49
C ARG A 137 11.02 -14.66 2.45
N VAL A 138 10.67 -14.48 3.72
CA VAL A 138 10.70 -15.54 4.75
C VAL A 138 9.33 -16.20 4.88
N THR A 139 8.83 -16.84 3.82
CA THR A 139 7.74 -17.82 3.96
C THR A 139 7.94 -19.01 3.02
N TYR A 140 7.83 -20.20 3.61
CA TYR A 140 8.02 -21.57 3.09
C TYR A 140 9.44 -22.18 3.16
N SER A 141 10.00 -22.27 4.37
CA SER A 141 10.63 -23.54 4.80
C SER A 141 9.58 -24.33 5.58
N ALA A 142 9.14 -25.46 5.02
CA ALA A 142 8.29 -26.43 5.71
C ALA A 142 9.10 -27.25 6.72
N ASP A 143 9.75 -26.63 7.70
CA ASP A 143 10.26 -27.34 8.87
C ASP A 143 10.60 -26.37 9.99
N THR A 144 9.75 -26.23 10.99
CA THR A 144 10.21 -26.03 12.37
C THR A 144 9.09 -26.48 13.33
N ARG A 145 9.28 -27.68 13.88
CA ARG A 145 8.50 -28.19 15.00
C ARG A 145 8.68 -27.26 16.21
N PHE A 146 7.61 -26.61 16.63
CA PHE A 146 7.55 -25.93 17.92
C PHE A 146 7.68 -26.97 19.04
N ARG A 147 8.81 -26.96 19.77
CA ARG A 147 8.89 -27.53 21.12
C ARG A 147 8.61 -26.42 22.12
N LEU A 148 7.43 -26.44 22.72
CA LEU A 148 7.13 -25.68 23.94
C LEU A 148 8.01 -26.22 25.07
N ARG A 149 8.82 -25.35 25.68
CA ARG A 149 9.31 -25.53 27.05
C ARG A 149 8.42 -24.69 27.96
N SER A 150 7.74 -25.36 28.88
CA SER A 150 6.99 -24.73 29.96
C SER A 150 7.93 -23.97 30.89
N PHE A 151 7.50 -22.79 31.33
CA PHE A 151 7.84 -22.20 32.62
C PHE A 151 6.55 -22.07 33.42
#